data_AF-A0A673KRI4-F1
#
_entry.id   AF-A0A673KRI4-F1
#
_cell.length_a   1.000
_cell.length_b   1.000
_cell.length_c   1.000
_cell.angle_alpha   90.00
_cell.angle_beta   90.00
_cell.angle_gamma   90.00
#
_symmetry.space_group_name_H-M   'P 1'
#
loop_
_entity.id
_entity.type
_entity.pdbx_description
1 polymer ?
#
loop_
_entity_poly.entity_id
_entity_poly.type
_entity_poly.pdbx_seq_one_letter_code
_entity_poly.pdbx_strand_id
1 'polypeptide(L)'
;MMKMKLRAAGGENHRCDLNSVNGSDRESGTGAAQLDKEAVFEWFGLQLNPSGRVELLCGLLHMCQPLELRFLGACLEDLARRDFTVLRDYEIRANCPADLEGLVDVSDPVVLSKLLVYLSLLGSKSRECAGILFRTLSRMDAGMCGALPEPETVDQLRLLFTIGSLHPAFSFYQREELRAQLDRLQRWSQFSRPGFLCPHRENDVDWTLCRNANPHLSSTSQREGNSPSHVENPFST
;
A
#
# COMPACT_ATOMS: atom_id res chain seq x y z
N MET A 1 -58.32 -28.13 12.77
CA MET A 1 -56.89 -28.19 13.12
C MET A 1 -56.11 -27.57 11.97
N MET A 2 -55.24 -26.57 12.10
CA MET A 2 -54.92 -25.60 13.13
C MET A 2 -54.36 -24.39 12.35
N LYS A 3 -54.93 -23.21 12.58
CA LYS A 3 -54.53 -21.93 11.97
C LYS A 3 -53.11 -21.57 12.41
N MET A 4 -52.20 -21.34 11.46
CA MET A 4 -50.93 -20.68 11.74
C MET A 4 -51.19 -19.19 12.04
N LYS A 5 -50.75 -18.76 13.21
CA LYS A 5 -50.91 -17.41 13.73
C LYS A 5 -49.60 -16.67 13.53
N LEU A 6 -49.59 -15.70 12.61
CA LEU A 6 -48.56 -14.67 12.58
C LEU A 6 -48.68 -13.81 13.85
N ARG A 7 -47.54 -13.59 14.51
CA ARG A 7 -47.29 -12.40 15.33
C ARG A 7 -45.93 -11.84 14.96
N ALA A 8 -45.94 -10.61 14.46
CA ALA A 8 -44.81 -9.72 14.45
C ALA A 8 -44.70 -9.04 15.83
N ALA A 9 -43.49 -8.97 16.39
CA ALA A 9 -43.06 -7.92 17.32
C ALA A 9 -41.57 -8.10 17.63
N GLY A 10 -40.80 -7.01 17.51
CA GLY A 10 -39.50 -6.86 18.18
C GLY A 10 -38.27 -7.21 17.35
N GLY A 11 -37.87 -6.31 16.45
CA GLY A 11 -36.48 -6.26 16.00
C GLY A 11 -35.63 -5.69 17.12
N GLU A 12 -34.91 -6.55 17.84
CA GLU A 12 -33.89 -6.13 18.79
C GLU A 12 -32.54 -6.01 18.07
N ASN A 13 -32.16 -4.76 17.81
CA ASN A 13 -30.80 -4.38 17.48
C ASN A 13 -29.87 -4.93 18.56
N HIS A 14 -29.00 -5.87 18.19
CA HIS A 14 -27.90 -6.29 19.05
C HIS A 14 -26.85 -5.18 19.05
N ARG A 15 -27.13 -4.13 19.83
CA ARG A 15 -26.18 -3.14 20.28
C ARG A 15 -25.30 -3.84 21.31
N CYS A 16 -24.05 -4.09 20.97
CA CYS A 16 -23.07 -4.59 21.92
C CYS A 16 -22.74 -3.47 22.91
N ASP A 17 -23.50 -3.34 23.99
CA ASP A 17 -23.16 -2.46 25.10
C ASP A 17 -21.95 -3.05 25.85
N LEU A 18 -20.76 -2.66 25.40
CA LEU A 18 -19.52 -2.79 26.16
C LEU A 18 -19.51 -1.71 27.23
N ASN A 19 -20.05 -1.98 28.42
CA ASN A 19 -19.72 -1.25 29.64
C ASN A 19 -20.20 -2.00 30.88
N SER A 20 -19.28 -2.66 31.59
CA SER A 20 -19.29 -2.73 33.06
C SER A 20 -18.06 -3.49 33.56
N VAL A 21 -16.97 -2.79 33.89
CA VAL A 21 -16.14 -3.09 35.07
C VAL A 21 -15.51 -1.77 35.54
N ASN A 22 -16.21 -1.05 36.42
CA ASN A 22 -15.56 -0.10 37.33
C ASN A 22 -15.08 -0.90 38.55
N GLY A 23 -13.81 -1.32 38.53
CA GLY A 23 -13.10 -1.85 39.68
C GLY A 23 -12.10 -0.80 40.13
N SER A 24 -12.47 -0.01 41.13
CA SER A 24 -11.58 0.88 41.85
C SER A 24 -10.61 0.06 42.70
N ASP A 25 -9.35 -0.06 42.30
CA ASP A 25 -8.27 -0.42 43.22
C ASP A 25 -7.03 0.43 42.92
N ARG A 26 -6.64 1.20 43.94
CA ARG A 26 -5.40 1.96 44.01
C ARG A 26 -4.27 0.98 44.32
N GLU A 27 -3.43 0.68 43.34
CA GLU A 27 -2.09 0.16 43.61
C GLU A 27 -1.04 0.94 42.82
N SER A 28 -0.13 1.56 43.56
CA SER A 28 1.09 2.19 43.08
C SER A 28 2.03 1.11 42.56
N GLY A 29 1.98 0.87 41.26
CA GLY A 29 3.01 0.19 40.48
C GLY A 29 3.22 1.00 39.21
N THR A 30 4.43 0.99 38.67
CA THR A 30 4.78 1.60 37.38
C THR A 30 3.92 0.97 36.29
N GLY A 31 2.70 1.46 36.14
CA GLY A 31 1.68 0.89 35.27
C GLY A 31 2.07 1.18 33.84
N ALA A 32 2.21 0.12 33.04
CA ALA A 32 2.17 0.26 31.60
C ALA A 32 0.96 1.13 31.26
N ALA A 33 1.17 2.22 30.54
CA ALA A 33 0.09 3.12 30.14
C ALA A 33 -1.02 2.28 29.51
N GLN A 34 -2.19 2.28 30.13
CA GLN A 34 -3.34 1.54 29.63
C GLN A 34 -3.67 2.05 28.23
N LEU A 35 -3.65 1.16 27.24
CA LEU A 35 -4.02 1.51 25.88
C LEU A 35 -5.53 1.76 25.83
N ASP A 36 -5.90 2.96 25.38
CA ASP A 36 -7.29 3.33 25.16
C ASP A 36 -7.83 2.59 23.93
N LYS A 37 -8.90 1.81 24.12
CA LYS A 37 -9.42 0.89 23.11
C LYS A 37 -9.98 1.66 21.92
N GLU A 38 -10.72 2.72 22.20
CA GLU A 38 -11.35 3.59 21.21
C GLU A 38 -10.29 4.29 20.36
N ALA A 39 -9.24 4.86 20.99
CA ALA A 39 -8.12 5.46 20.27
C ALA A 39 -7.40 4.46 19.34
N VAL A 40 -7.24 3.20 19.75
CA VAL A 40 -6.62 2.17 18.89
C VAL A 40 -7.48 1.87 17.67
N PHE A 41 -8.80 1.77 17.81
CA PHE A 41 -9.69 1.56 16.66
C PHE A 41 -9.73 2.76 15.72
N GLU A 42 -9.73 3.97 16.27
CA GLU A 42 -9.68 5.20 15.48
C GLU A 42 -8.36 5.29 14.69
N TRP A 43 -7.23 5.06 15.35
CA TRP A 43 -5.92 4.99 14.69
C TRP A 43 -5.89 3.91 13.59
N PHE A 44 -6.36 2.70 13.91
CA PHE A 44 -6.39 1.59 12.96
C PHE A 44 -7.30 1.87 11.75
N GLY A 45 -8.46 2.48 11.98
CA GLY A 45 -9.46 2.72 10.94
C GLY A 45 -9.19 3.94 10.08
N LEU A 46 -8.69 5.03 10.68
CA LEU A 46 -8.56 6.34 10.03
C LEU A 46 -7.12 6.70 9.66
N GLN A 47 -6.13 6.27 10.44
CA GLN A 47 -4.73 6.71 10.27
C GLN A 47 -3.89 5.68 9.53
N LEU A 48 -4.17 4.38 9.68
CA LEU A 48 -3.50 3.34 8.91
C LEU A 48 -4.09 3.21 7.50
N ASN A 49 -3.22 3.29 6.49
CA ASN A 49 -3.57 2.96 5.12
C ASN A 49 -3.88 1.45 4.96
N PRO A 50 -4.55 1.02 3.89
CA PRO A 50 -4.92 -0.39 3.68
C PRO A 50 -3.75 -1.36 3.80
N SER A 51 -2.55 -1.02 3.28
CA SER A 51 -1.35 -1.84 3.43
C SER A 51 -0.94 -2.03 4.90
N GLY A 52 -0.91 -0.96 5.69
CA GLY A 52 -0.52 -1.01 7.10
C GLY A 52 -1.52 -1.78 7.95
N ARG A 53 -2.82 -1.69 7.63
CA ARG A 53 -3.86 -2.50 8.30
C ARG A 53 -3.64 -4.00 8.07
N VAL A 54 -3.35 -4.41 6.84
CA VAL A 54 -3.07 -5.82 6.51
C VAL A 54 -1.80 -6.29 7.21
N GLU A 55 -0.73 -5.51 7.13
CA GLU A 55 0.55 -5.84 7.78
C GLU A 55 0.41 -6.00 9.30
N LEU A 56 -0.29 -5.07 9.95
CA LEU A 56 -0.56 -5.14 11.38
C LEU A 56 -1.41 -6.37 11.74
N LEU A 57 -2.53 -6.59 11.03
CA LEU A 57 -3.40 -7.74 11.31
C LEU A 57 -2.67 -9.06 11.14
N CYS A 58 -1.89 -9.22 10.05
CA CYS A 58 -1.06 -10.40 9.86
C CYS A 58 -0.01 -10.52 10.98
N GLY A 59 0.63 -9.42 11.39
CA GLY A 59 1.56 -9.42 12.51
C GLY A 59 0.93 -9.89 13.82
N LEU A 60 -0.27 -9.38 14.16
CA LEU A 60 -1.01 -9.80 15.35
C LEU A 60 -1.40 -11.28 15.30
N LEU A 61 -1.88 -11.76 14.14
CA LEU A 61 -2.23 -13.17 13.94
C LEU A 61 -1.01 -14.10 14.13
N HIS A 62 0.20 -13.68 13.75
CA HIS A 62 1.41 -14.48 14.00
C HIS A 62 1.74 -14.63 15.50
N MET A 63 1.21 -13.76 16.36
CA MET A 63 1.41 -13.83 17.81
C MET A 63 0.33 -14.68 18.52
N CYS A 64 -0.75 -15.03 17.82
CA CYS A 64 -1.86 -15.80 18.37
C CYS A 64 -1.54 -17.29 18.53
N GLN A 65 -2.15 -17.91 19.55
CA GLN A 65 -2.07 -19.35 19.79
C GLN A 65 -2.98 -20.15 18.82
N PRO A 66 -2.73 -21.45 18.61
CA PRO A 66 -3.52 -22.26 17.67
C PRO A 66 -5.05 -22.27 17.93
N LEU A 67 -5.47 -22.24 19.19
CA LEU A 67 -6.90 -22.17 19.56
C LEU A 67 -7.51 -20.80 19.25
N GLU A 68 -6.76 -19.73 19.47
CA GLU A 68 -7.17 -18.35 19.15
C GLU A 68 -7.31 -18.19 17.64
N LEU A 69 -6.34 -18.69 16.86
CA LEU A 69 -6.40 -18.69 15.40
C LEU A 69 -7.61 -19.46 14.87
N ARG A 70 -7.95 -20.60 15.49
CA ARG A 70 -9.15 -21.37 15.11
C ARG A 70 -10.42 -20.57 15.36
N PHE A 71 -10.51 -19.90 16.51
CA PHE A 71 -11.66 -19.04 16.84
C PHE A 71 -11.76 -17.84 15.88
N LEU A 72 -10.65 -17.12 15.67
CA LEU A 72 -10.58 -15.99 14.76
C LEU A 72 -10.92 -16.39 13.32
N GLY A 73 -10.54 -17.60 12.89
CA GLY A 73 -10.95 -18.15 11.60
C GLY A 73 -12.48 -18.20 11.45
N ALA A 74 -13.21 -18.66 12.46
CA ALA A 74 -14.67 -18.68 12.43
C ALA A 74 -15.27 -17.27 12.39
N CYS A 75 -14.68 -16.30 13.11
CA CYS A 75 -15.08 -14.90 13.03
C CYS A 75 -14.86 -14.30 11.63
N LEU A 76 -13.71 -14.58 11.01
CA LEU A 76 -13.38 -14.11 9.67
C LEU A 76 -14.30 -14.71 8.62
N GLU A 77 -14.61 -16.01 8.71
CA GLU A 77 -15.59 -16.68 7.83
C GLU A 77 -16.97 -16.04 7.93
N ASP A 78 -17.41 -15.68 9.14
CA ASP A 78 -18.69 -15.02 9.36
C ASP A 78 -18.76 -13.63 8.73
N LEU A 79 -17.71 -12.83 8.93
CA LEU A 79 -17.57 -11.49 8.35
C LEU A 79 -17.49 -11.54 6.81
N ALA A 80 -16.72 -12.47 6.26
CA ALA A 80 -16.48 -12.59 4.82
C ALA A 80 -17.68 -13.19 4.05
N ARG A 81 -18.63 -13.84 4.75
CA ARG A 81 -19.79 -14.49 4.12
C ARG A 81 -20.63 -13.53 3.25
N ARG A 82 -20.63 -12.24 3.58
CA ARG A 82 -21.43 -11.21 2.87
C ARG A 82 -21.00 -11.03 1.41
N ASP A 83 -19.70 -11.12 1.15
CA ASP A 83 -19.12 -10.86 -0.17
C ASP A 83 -18.76 -12.15 -0.94
N PHE A 84 -18.96 -13.31 -0.31
CA PHE A 84 -18.61 -14.61 -0.87
C PHE A 84 -19.16 -14.85 -2.28
N THR A 85 -20.43 -14.54 -2.52
CA THR A 85 -21.08 -14.79 -3.81
C THR A 85 -20.48 -13.93 -4.93
N VAL A 86 -20.13 -12.67 -4.64
CA VAL A 86 -19.56 -11.74 -5.59
C VAL A 86 -18.11 -12.11 -5.93
N LEU A 87 -17.36 -12.56 -4.93
CA LEU A 87 -15.93 -12.85 -5.10
C LEU A 87 -15.64 -14.24 -5.68
N ARG A 88 -16.61 -15.17 -5.63
CA ARG A 88 -16.43 -16.56 -6.06
C ARG A 88 -15.85 -16.72 -7.47
N ASP A 89 -16.37 -15.99 -8.45
CA ASP A 89 -15.88 -16.09 -9.84
C ASP A 89 -14.47 -15.51 -9.99
N TYR A 90 -14.10 -14.53 -9.16
CA TYR A 90 -12.74 -14.00 -9.12
C TYR A 90 -11.79 -14.97 -8.43
N GLU A 91 -12.21 -15.66 -7.38
CA GLU A 91 -11.43 -16.68 -6.69
C GLU A 91 -11.10 -17.87 -7.60
N ILE A 92 -12.08 -18.33 -8.39
CA ILE A 92 -11.87 -19.40 -9.37
C ILE A 92 -10.78 -18.99 -10.38
N ARG A 93 -10.88 -17.78 -10.93
CA ARG A 93 -9.89 -17.24 -11.89
C ARG A 93 -8.53 -16.98 -11.25
N ALA A 94 -8.49 -16.49 -10.01
CA ALA A 94 -7.27 -16.27 -9.25
C ALA A 94 -6.46 -17.56 -9.01
N ASN A 95 -7.15 -18.70 -9.03
CA ASN A 95 -6.57 -20.03 -8.87
C ASN A 95 -6.50 -20.82 -10.19
N CYS A 96 -6.64 -20.15 -11.33
CA CYS A 96 -6.53 -20.74 -12.66
C CYS A 96 -5.33 -20.14 -13.42
N PRO A 97 -4.27 -20.91 -13.74
CA PRO A 97 -3.09 -20.41 -14.44
C PRO A 97 -3.39 -19.67 -15.75
N ALA A 98 -4.31 -20.20 -16.56
CA ALA A 98 -4.65 -19.64 -17.87
C ALA A 98 -5.25 -18.22 -17.78
N ASP A 99 -6.04 -17.94 -16.73
CA ASP A 99 -6.63 -16.62 -16.51
C ASP A 99 -5.60 -15.57 -16.03
N LEU A 100 -4.50 -16.03 -15.42
CA LEU A 100 -3.44 -15.17 -14.88
C LEU A 100 -2.42 -14.75 -15.94
N GLU A 101 -2.16 -15.59 -16.94
CA GLU A 101 -1.20 -15.29 -18.02
C GLU A 101 -1.60 -14.06 -18.86
N GLY A 102 -2.88 -13.69 -18.86
CA GLY A 102 -3.38 -12.48 -19.51
C GLY A 102 -3.04 -11.17 -18.80
N LEU A 103 -2.47 -11.21 -17.60
CA LEU A 103 -2.12 -10.02 -16.80
C LEU A 103 -0.67 -9.60 -17.09
N VAL A 104 -0.46 -8.97 -18.25
CA VAL A 104 0.88 -8.62 -18.74
C VAL A 104 1.26 -7.15 -18.55
N ASP A 105 0.31 -6.22 -18.61
CA ASP A 105 0.58 -4.78 -18.49
C ASP A 105 0.26 -4.25 -17.09
N VAL A 106 1.27 -4.25 -16.24
CA VAL A 106 1.23 -3.73 -14.87
C VAL A 106 1.25 -2.20 -14.77
N SER A 107 1.32 -1.49 -15.90
CA SER A 107 1.17 -0.03 -15.97
C SER A 107 -0.30 0.39 -16.02
N ASP A 108 -1.19 -0.52 -16.44
CA ASP A 108 -2.62 -0.28 -16.51
C ASP A 108 -3.28 -0.40 -15.11
N PRO A 109 -3.91 0.67 -14.59
CA PRO A 109 -4.59 0.63 -13.29
C PRO A 109 -5.71 -0.41 -13.20
N VAL A 110 -6.33 -0.80 -14.33
CA VAL A 110 -7.34 -1.87 -14.38
C VAL A 110 -6.70 -3.23 -14.13
N VAL A 111 -5.55 -3.48 -14.74
CA VAL A 111 -4.77 -4.72 -14.53
C VAL A 111 -4.26 -4.77 -13.09
N LEU A 112 -3.79 -3.66 -12.54
CA LEU A 112 -3.40 -3.58 -11.12
C LEU A 112 -4.56 -3.90 -10.18
N SER A 113 -5.76 -3.44 -10.50
CA SER A 113 -6.96 -3.71 -9.69
C SER A 113 -7.33 -5.18 -9.72
N LYS A 114 -7.26 -5.77 -10.92
CA LYS A 114 -7.47 -7.20 -11.11
C LYS A 114 -6.42 -8.06 -10.41
N LEU A 115 -5.14 -7.66 -10.46
CA LEU A 115 -4.05 -8.31 -9.75
C LEU A 115 -4.26 -8.29 -8.23
N LEU A 116 -4.66 -7.14 -7.69
CA LEU A 116 -4.95 -7.00 -6.25
C LEU A 116 -6.08 -7.94 -5.83
N VAL A 117 -7.17 -7.99 -6.60
CA VAL A 117 -8.29 -8.91 -6.34
C VAL A 117 -7.82 -10.36 -6.40
N TYR A 118 -7.09 -10.75 -7.45
CA TYR A 118 -6.62 -12.13 -7.59
C TYR A 118 -5.61 -12.54 -6.52
N LEU A 119 -4.70 -11.66 -6.15
CA LEU A 119 -3.74 -11.91 -5.07
C LEU A 119 -4.44 -12.07 -3.72
N SER A 120 -5.50 -11.31 -3.47
CA SER A 120 -6.31 -11.39 -2.23
C SER A 120 -7.14 -12.67 -2.15
N LEU A 121 -7.47 -13.28 -3.29
CA LEU A 121 -8.28 -14.50 -3.41
C LEU A 121 -7.44 -15.74 -3.77
N LEU A 122 -6.12 -15.61 -3.79
CA LEU A 122 -5.22 -16.69 -4.13
C LEU A 122 -5.24 -17.75 -3.01
N GLY A 123 -5.39 -19.02 -3.38
CA GLY A 123 -5.37 -20.11 -2.43
C GLY A 123 -3.97 -20.27 -1.81
N SER A 124 -3.91 -20.53 -0.50
CA SER A 124 -2.64 -20.66 0.25
C SER A 124 -1.69 -21.74 -0.28
N LYS A 125 -2.21 -22.73 -1.01
CA LYS A 125 -1.44 -23.83 -1.61
C LYS A 125 -1.21 -23.67 -3.12
N SER A 126 -1.71 -22.60 -3.73
CA SER A 126 -1.70 -22.39 -5.19
C SER A 126 -0.36 -21.83 -5.68
N ARG A 127 0.70 -22.65 -5.59
CA ARG A 127 2.07 -22.20 -5.88
C ARG A 127 2.33 -21.88 -7.35
N GLU A 128 1.67 -22.57 -8.27
CA GLU A 128 1.79 -22.31 -9.71
C GLU A 128 1.26 -20.91 -10.07
N CYS A 129 0.03 -20.62 -9.64
CA CYS A 129 -0.61 -19.31 -9.77
C CYS A 129 0.20 -18.21 -9.06
N ALA A 130 0.69 -18.48 -7.85
CA ALA A 130 1.61 -17.58 -7.14
C ALA A 130 2.87 -17.29 -7.98
N GLY A 131 3.43 -18.29 -8.66
CA GLY A 131 4.56 -18.13 -9.56
C GLY A 131 4.27 -17.27 -10.79
N ILE A 132 3.07 -17.36 -11.37
CA ILE A 132 2.64 -16.48 -12.47
C ILE A 132 2.49 -15.04 -11.96
N LEU A 133 1.75 -14.85 -10.87
CA LEU A 133 1.55 -13.54 -10.23
C LEU A 133 2.89 -12.92 -9.84
N PHE A 134 3.80 -13.69 -9.25
CA PHE A 134 5.15 -13.23 -8.92
C PHE A 134 5.87 -12.71 -10.16
N ARG A 135 5.91 -13.49 -11.26
CA ARG A 135 6.57 -13.08 -12.50
C ARG A 135 5.96 -11.80 -13.08
N THR A 136 4.64 -11.64 -13.01
CA THR A 136 3.96 -10.40 -13.40
C THR A 136 4.38 -9.23 -12.51
N LEU A 137 4.38 -9.41 -11.19
CA LEU A 137 4.79 -8.38 -10.23
C LEU A 137 6.28 -8.04 -10.33
N SER A 138 7.16 -8.99 -10.61
CA SER A 138 8.61 -8.74 -10.75
C SER A 138 8.98 -7.98 -12.01
N ARG A 139 8.10 -7.91 -13.02
CA ARG A 139 8.27 -6.98 -14.15
C ARG A 139 8.08 -5.53 -13.72
N MET A 140 7.47 -5.31 -12.55
CA MET A 140 7.44 -4.02 -11.88
C MET A 140 8.77 -3.77 -11.16
N ASP A 141 9.86 -3.73 -11.90
CA ASP A 141 11.13 -3.24 -11.39
C ASP A 141 11.87 -2.52 -12.52
N ALA A 142 12.63 -1.49 -12.16
CA ALA A 142 13.49 -0.65 -13.01
C ALA A 142 12.90 0.61 -13.71
N GLY A 143 11.72 1.13 -13.34
CA GLY A 143 11.04 2.13 -14.19
C GLY A 143 10.33 3.34 -13.58
N MET A 144 10.41 3.65 -12.28
CA MET A 144 9.93 4.97 -11.76
C MET A 144 10.74 6.18 -12.29
N CYS A 145 11.57 5.96 -13.31
CA CYS A 145 12.36 6.97 -13.98
C CYS A 145 11.53 7.65 -15.08
N GLY A 146 10.71 8.63 -14.69
CA GLY A 146 10.22 9.66 -15.62
C GLY A 146 8.80 10.18 -15.39
N ALA A 147 7.88 9.34 -14.91
CA ALA A 147 6.51 9.76 -14.59
C ALA A 147 6.09 9.15 -13.26
N LEU A 148 5.73 9.99 -12.30
CA LEU A 148 5.15 9.53 -11.05
C LEU A 148 3.80 8.86 -11.37
N PRO A 149 3.55 7.61 -10.95
CA PRO A 149 2.21 7.08 -10.89
C PRO A 149 1.37 8.01 -10.02
N GLU A 150 0.09 8.15 -10.37
CA GLU A 150 -0.85 8.89 -9.54
C GLU A 150 -0.83 8.33 -8.10
N PRO A 151 -1.07 9.18 -7.08
CA PRO A 151 -1.00 8.76 -5.68
C PRO A 151 -1.87 7.54 -5.36
N GLU A 152 -3.03 7.41 -6.02
CA GLU A 152 -3.92 6.26 -5.89
C GLU A 152 -3.28 4.96 -6.39
N THR A 153 -2.53 5.04 -7.49
CA THR A 153 -1.79 3.89 -8.04
C THR A 153 -0.68 3.46 -7.08
N VAL A 154 0.01 4.41 -6.44
CA VAL A 154 1.06 4.12 -5.46
C VAL A 154 0.51 3.36 -4.24
N ASP A 155 -0.65 3.78 -3.71
CA ASP A 155 -1.26 3.12 -2.56
C ASP A 155 -1.74 1.71 -2.90
N GLN A 156 -2.28 1.53 -4.10
CA GLN A 156 -2.67 0.23 -4.61
C GLN A 156 -1.47 -0.71 -4.80
N LEU A 157 -0.38 -0.20 -5.36
CA LEU A 157 0.88 -0.94 -5.47
C LEU A 157 1.45 -1.31 -4.10
N ARG A 158 1.41 -0.37 -3.15
CA ARG A 158 1.86 -0.63 -1.77
C ARG A 158 1.07 -1.80 -1.18
N LEU A 159 -0.25 -1.78 -1.29
CA LEU A 159 -1.09 -2.88 -0.81
C LEU A 159 -0.79 -4.19 -1.55
N LEU A 160 -0.61 -4.16 -2.87
CA LEU A 160 -0.30 -5.32 -3.69
C LEU A 160 1.00 -6.01 -3.26
N PHE A 161 2.08 -5.25 -3.10
CA PHE A 161 3.36 -5.78 -2.60
C PHE A 161 3.29 -6.21 -1.13
N THR A 162 2.52 -5.51 -0.28
CA THR A 162 2.28 -5.96 1.10
C THR A 162 1.61 -7.32 1.13
N ILE A 163 0.49 -7.52 0.41
CA ILE A 163 -0.19 -8.83 0.38
C ILE A 163 0.77 -9.88 -0.20
N GLY A 164 1.45 -9.59 -1.30
CA GLY A 164 2.36 -10.55 -1.94
C GLY A 164 3.52 -11.00 -1.04
N SER A 165 4.10 -10.08 -0.28
CA SER A 165 5.18 -10.40 0.68
C SER A 165 4.70 -11.18 1.92
N LEU A 166 3.41 -11.09 2.27
CA LEU A 166 2.82 -11.81 3.39
C LEU A 166 2.15 -13.14 2.99
N HIS A 167 1.84 -13.32 1.70
CA HIS A 167 0.96 -14.40 1.25
C HIS A 167 1.64 -15.79 1.28
N PRO A 168 1.04 -16.81 1.90
CA PRO A 168 1.68 -18.11 2.15
C PRO A 168 1.93 -18.97 0.90
N ALA A 169 1.23 -18.69 -0.21
CA ALA A 169 1.44 -19.42 -1.47
C ALA A 169 2.78 -19.08 -2.13
N PHE A 170 3.39 -17.94 -1.79
CA PHE A 170 4.71 -17.57 -2.30
C PHE A 170 5.80 -18.29 -1.50
N SER A 171 6.86 -18.65 -2.21
CA SER A 171 8.09 -19.13 -1.58
C SER A 171 8.74 -18.04 -0.72
N PHE A 172 9.63 -18.44 0.18
CA PHE A 172 10.42 -17.51 0.97
C PHE A 172 11.14 -16.46 0.10
N TYR A 173 11.84 -16.90 -0.95
CA TYR A 173 12.53 -16.02 -1.89
C TYR A 173 11.60 -15.00 -2.55
N GLN A 174 10.44 -15.45 -3.04
CA GLN A 174 9.48 -14.56 -3.69
C GLN A 174 8.94 -13.49 -2.73
N ARG A 175 8.66 -13.88 -1.47
CA ARG A 175 8.20 -12.93 -0.44
C ARG A 175 9.26 -11.88 -0.12
N GLU A 176 10.52 -12.30 -0.01
CA GLU A 176 11.64 -11.39 0.27
C GLU A 176 11.86 -10.39 -0.86
N GLU A 177 11.77 -10.84 -2.12
CA GLU A 177 11.90 -9.95 -3.27
C GLU A 177 10.75 -8.93 -3.32
N LEU A 178 9.50 -9.38 -3.15
CA LEU A 178 8.34 -8.48 -3.09
C LEU A 178 8.43 -7.50 -1.91
N ARG A 179 9.00 -7.93 -0.78
CA ARG A 179 9.27 -7.04 0.36
C ARG A 179 10.32 -5.98 0.01
N ALA A 180 11.40 -6.37 -0.66
CA ALA A 180 12.41 -5.43 -1.12
C ALA A 180 11.83 -4.40 -2.11
N GLN A 181 10.88 -4.78 -2.97
CA GLN A 181 10.14 -3.84 -3.84
C GLN A 181 9.27 -2.88 -3.02
N LEU A 182 8.53 -3.38 -2.03
CA LEU A 182 7.72 -2.57 -1.13
C LEU A 182 8.57 -1.51 -0.41
N ASP A 183 9.73 -1.89 0.12
CA ASP A 183 10.64 -0.98 0.82
C ASP A 183 11.20 0.09 -0.12
N ARG A 184 11.42 -0.23 -1.40
CA ARG A 184 11.77 0.75 -2.43
C ARG A 184 10.60 1.72 -2.62
N LEU A 185 9.41 1.22 -2.91
CA LEU A 185 8.22 2.05 -3.15
C LEU A 185 7.92 3.02 -1.99
N GLN A 186 8.05 2.55 -0.75
CA GLN A 186 7.85 3.37 0.45
C GLN A 186 8.88 4.50 0.56
N ARG A 187 10.17 4.20 0.33
CA ARG A 187 11.22 5.22 0.31
C ARG A 187 10.96 6.28 -0.76
N TRP A 188 10.60 5.87 -1.98
CA TRP A 188 10.25 6.82 -3.05
C TRP A 188 9.08 7.73 -2.66
N SER A 189 8.02 7.17 -2.06
CA SER A 189 6.87 7.97 -1.61
C SER A 189 7.20 8.99 -0.52
N GLN A 190 8.24 8.76 0.29
CA GLN A 190 8.73 9.73 1.27
C GLN A 190 9.47 10.90 0.59
N PHE A 191 10.27 10.64 -0.45
CA PHE A 191 10.97 11.67 -1.21
C PHE A 191 10.05 12.49 -2.13
N SER A 192 8.95 11.91 -2.61
CA SER A 192 7.99 12.56 -3.51
C SER A 192 6.86 13.33 -2.79
N ARG A 193 6.82 13.37 -1.45
CA ARG A 193 5.93 14.27 -0.70
C ARG A 193 6.61 15.64 -0.54
N PRO A 194 6.16 16.72 -1.21
CA PRO A 194 6.57 18.07 -0.85
C PRO A 194 5.78 18.45 0.41
N GLY A 195 6.33 18.12 1.55
CA GLY A 195 5.73 18.39 2.86
C GLY A 195 6.79 18.40 3.93
N PHE A 196 7.56 19.50 3.95
CA PHE A 196 8.36 20.02 5.06
C PHE A 196 9.08 18.99 5.95
N LEU A 197 10.41 18.95 5.81
CA LEU A 197 11.38 19.24 6.87
C LEU A 197 12.77 18.89 6.33
N CYS A 198 13.44 19.87 5.73
CA CYS A 198 14.90 19.89 5.81
C CYS A 198 15.25 19.97 7.30
N PRO A 199 16.11 19.11 7.86
CA PRO A 199 16.57 19.24 9.22
C PRO A 199 17.60 20.37 9.30
N HIS A 200 17.17 21.61 9.11
CA HIS A 200 17.93 22.75 9.59
C HIS A 200 17.67 22.86 11.09
N ARG A 201 18.63 22.34 11.84
CA ARG A 201 18.81 22.56 13.28
C ARG A 201 18.73 24.07 13.54
N GLU A 202 17.74 24.49 14.33
CA GLU A 202 17.69 25.83 14.91
C GLU A 202 19.02 26.12 15.61
N ASN A 203 19.84 26.99 15.01
CA ASN A 203 20.92 27.82 15.57
C ASN A 203 22.12 28.04 14.63
N ASP A 204 21.88 28.35 13.35
CA ASP A 204 22.80 29.25 12.63
C ASP A 204 22.08 29.87 11.43
N VAL A 205 21.91 31.18 11.47
CA VAL A 205 21.30 31.96 10.40
C VAL A 205 22.42 32.45 9.50
N ASP A 206 22.63 31.79 8.37
CA ASP A 206 23.26 32.43 7.21
C ASP A 206 22.55 32.01 5.92
N TRP A 207 21.66 32.88 5.43
CA TRP A 207 20.86 32.65 4.23
C TRP A 207 21.59 33.01 2.92
N THR A 208 22.92 33.14 2.94
CA THR A 208 23.66 33.64 1.78
C THR A 208 24.10 32.58 0.76
N LEU A 209 23.95 31.28 1.03
CA LEU A 209 24.49 30.23 0.14
C LEU A 209 23.47 29.52 -0.78
N CYS A 210 22.16 29.75 -0.63
CA CYS A 210 21.15 29.13 -1.50
C CYS A 210 20.72 29.99 -2.71
N ARG A 211 21.46 31.06 -3.04
CA ARG A 211 21.11 31.91 -4.20
C ARG A 211 21.74 31.51 -5.53
N ASN A 212 22.71 30.59 -5.54
CA ASN A 212 23.42 30.22 -6.76
C ASN A 212 23.57 28.69 -6.91
N ALA A 213 22.52 28.04 -7.40
CA ALA A 213 22.64 26.75 -8.07
C ALA A 213 21.86 26.76 -9.39
N ASN A 214 22.24 27.71 -10.25
CA ASN A 214 22.04 27.58 -11.70
C ASN A 214 23.39 27.89 -12.37
N PRO A 215 24.23 26.88 -12.66
CA PRO A 215 25.37 27.06 -13.55
C PRO A 215 25.09 26.29 -14.84
N HIS A 216 24.20 26.84 -15.67
CA HIS A 216 24.33 26.66 -17.11
C HIS A 216 24.25 28.05 -17.74
N LEU A 217 25.29 28.36 -18.53
CA LEU A 217 25.63 29.62 -19.19
C LEU A 217 26.59 30.51 -18.39
N SER A 218 27.89 30.24 -18.52
CA SER A 218 28.89 31.19 -19.03
C SER A 218 30.32 30.74 -18.68
N SER A 219 30.93 29.95 -19.56
CA SER A 219 32.40 29.93 -19.66
C SER A 219 32.82 31.04 -20.62
N THR A 220 33.30 32.14 -20.04
CA THR A 220 34.57 32.84 -20.32
C THR A 220 35.29 32.47 -21.63
N SER A 221 35.99 33.34 -22.37
CA SER A 221 36.35 34.77 -22.28
C SER A 221 37.39 34.99 -23.40
N GLN A 222 37.51 36.22 -23.92
CA GLN A 222 38.70 36.78 -24.61
C GLN A 222 39.03 36.21 -26.02
N ARG A 223 39.28 37.00 -27.08
CA ARG A 223 40.16 38.18 -27.21
C ARG A 223 39.90 38.92 -28.55
N GLU A 224 40.11 40.24 -28.53
CA GLU A 224 40.76 41.10 -29.55
C GLU A 224 40.41 40.97 -31.06
N GLY A 225 39.80 42.04 -31.59
CA GLY A 225 40.36 42.87 -32.68
C GLY A 225 40.54 42.28 -34.08
N ASN A 226 39.64 42.63 -35.01
CA ASN A 226 39.91 43.36 -36.27
C ASN A 226 38.71 43.22 -37.24
N SER A 227 38.19 44.36 -37.72
CA SER A 227 37.55 44.46 -39.05
C SER A 227 38.67 44.50 -40.13
N PRO A 228 38.41 44.53 -41.46
CA PRO A 228 37.15 44.40 -42.23
C PRO A 228 37.26 43.46 -43.46
N SER A 229 36.14 43.18 -44.15
CA SER A 229 35.93 43.39 -45.60
C SER A 229 34.83 42.48 -46.22
N HIS A 230 33.95 43.16 -46.97
CA HIS A 230 33.14 42.76 -48.13
C HIS A 230 33.26 41.32 -48.68
N VAL A 231 32.12 40.71 -49.04
CA VAL A 231 31.70 40.39 -50.44
C VAL A 231 30.23 39.90 -50.48
N GLU A 232 29.41 40.70 -51.17
CA GLU A 232 28.28 40.42 -52.09
C GLU A 232 27.16 39.39 -51.80
N ASN A 233 25.93 39.93 -51.87
CA ASN A 233 24.68 39.26 -52.30
C ASN A 233 24.81 38.79 -53.77
N PRO A 234 24.07 37.73 -54.16
CA PRO A 234 22.88 38.02 -54.95
C PRO A 234 21.73 37.03 -54.70
N PHE A 235 20.53 37.55 -54.43
CA PHE A 235 19.24 37.12 -55.05
C PHE A 235 18.10 37.90 -54.37
N SER A 236 17.75 39.05 -54.94
CA SER A 236 16.38 39.62 -54.97
C SER A 236 16.40 40.88 -55.84
N THR A 237 15.74 40.77 -57.01
CA THR A 237 15.18 41.82 -57.90
C THR A 237 16.05 43.02 -58.30
#